data_AF-A0A258BZF9-F1
#
_entry.id   AF-A0A258BZF9-F1
#
_cell.length_a   1.000
_cell.length_b   1.000
_cell.length_c   1.000
_cell.angle_alpha   90.00
_cell.angle_beta   90.00
_cell.angle_gamma   90.00
#
_symmetry.space_group_name_H-M   'P 1'
#
loop_
_entity.id
_entity.type
_entity.pdbx_description
1 polymer ?
#
loop_
_entity_poly.entity_id
_entity_poly.type
_entity_poly.pdbx_seq_one_letter_code
_entity_poly.pdbx_strand_id
1 'polypeptide(L)'
;MRRYVRRYVQPGDTFLYEGAPDLDFDVVTELWFDDRQSYDDAMIPLGQSEAAQLLAADERALFDMASIRRFVVDERESVLVE
;
A
#
# COMPACT_ATOMS: atom_id res chain seq x y z
N MET A 1 -8.43 -2.82 11.09
CA MET A 1 -8.26 -2.80 9.63
C MET A 1 -9.59 -3.10 8.97
N ARG A 2 -10.13 -2.18 8.16
CA ARG A 2 -11.46 -2.30 7.53
C ARG A 2 -11.42 -2.84 6.09
N ARG A 3 -10.27 -2.71 5.41
CA ARG A 3 -10.07 -3.21 4.04
C ARG A 3 -8.60 -3.47 3.76
N TYR A 4 -8.32 -4.54 3.03
CA TYR A 4 -7.00 -4.87 2.48
C TYR A 4 -7.18 -5.17 0.99
N VAL A 5 -6.47 -4.46 0.11
CA VAL A 5 -6.56 -4.66 -1.35
C VAL A 5 -5.20 -4.57 -2.00
N ARG A 6 -5.01 -5.38 -3.04
CA ARG A 6 -3.87 -5.31 -3.96
C ARG A 6 -4.41 -5.01 -5.35
N ARG A 7 -3.90 -3.96 -5.98
CA ARG A 7 -4.28 -3.55 -7.33
C ARG A 7 -3.05 -3.61 -8.22
N TYR A 8 -3.10 -4.48 -9.21
CA TYR A 8 -2.02 -4.63 -10.17
C TYR A 8 -2.15 -3.58 -11.27
N VAL A 9 -1.06 -2.87 -11.52
CA VAL A 9 -0.94 -1.90 -12.61
C VAL A 9 -1.17 -2.65 -13.92
N GLN A 10 -1.84 -2.01 -14.88
CA GLN A 10 -1.92 -2.46 -16.27
C GLN A 10 -0.90 -1.65 -17.07
N PRO A 11 0.30 -2.18 -17.35
CA PRO A 11 1.37 -1.38 -17.96
C PRO A 11 0.98 -0.83 -19.35
N GLY A 12 0.17 -1.58 -20.11
CA GLY A 12 -0.32 -1.17 -21.43
C GLY A 12 -1.29 0.02 -21.41
N ASP A 13 -1.89 0.33 -20.25
CA ASP A 13 -2.84 1.43 -20.07
C ASP A 13 -2.23 2.56 -19.21
N THR A 14 -0.91 2.58 -19.05
CA THR A 14 -0.23 3.59 -18.23
C THR A 14 -0.04 4.88 -19.02
N PHE A 15 -0.50 5.99 -18.44
CA PHE A 15 -0.26 7.34 -18.96
C PHE A 15 0.70 8.08 -18.03
N LEU A 16 1.84 8.54 -18.57
CA LEU A 16 2.84 9.33 -17.86
C LEU A 16 2.98 10.69 -18.54
N TYR A 17 3.02 11.76 -17.75
CA TYR A 17 3.33 13.10 -18.25
C TYR A 17 4.82 13.20 -18.63
N GLU A 18 5.16 14.17 -19.49
CA GLU A 18 6.53 14.41 -19.89
C GLU A 18 7.44 14.68 -18.68
N GLY A 19 8.54 13.93 -18.60
CA GLY A 19 9.53 14.02 -17.50
C GLY A 19 9.18 13.18 -16.27
N ALA A 20 8.02 12.53 -16.20
CA ALA A 20 7.75 11.54 -15.16
C ALA A 20 8.58 10.26 -15.41
N PRO A 21 9.17 9.65 -14.36
CA PRO A 21 9.86 8.39 -14.50
C PRO A 21 8.88 7.26 -14.81
N ASP A 22 9.37 6.21 -15.46
CA ASP A 22 8.62 4.97 -15.64
C ASP A 22 8.25 4.34 -14.29
N LEU A 23 7.17 3.57 -14.28
CA LEU A 23 6.75 2.83 -13.10
C LEU A 23 7.76 1.71 -12.78
N ASP A 24 8.29 1.73 -11.57
CA ASP A 24 9.19 0.71 -11.02
C ASP A 24 8.47 -0.26 -10.06
N PHE A 25 7.14 -0.32 -10.16
CA PHE A 25 6.27 -1.22 -9.40
C PHE A 25 5.11 -1.72 -10.27
N ASP A 26 4.59 -2.90 -9.93
CA ASP A 26 3.50 -3.56 -10.64
C ASP A 26 2.23 -3.71 -9.79
N VAL A 27 2.29 -3.37 -8.50
CA VAL A 27 1.19 -3.52 -7.54
C VAL A 27 1.13 -2.36 -6.54
N VAL A 28 -0.08 -1.88 -6.29
CA VAL A 28 -0.40 -0.95 -5.20
C VAL A 28 -1.19 -1.72 -4.14
N THR A 29 -0.66 -1.76 -2.92
CA THR A 29 -1.34 -2.37 -1.78
C THR A 29 -1.88 -1.28 -0.86
N GLU A 30 -3.18 -1.32 -0.57
CA GLU A 30 -3.82 -0.36 0.35
C GLU A 30 -4.41 -1.10 1.55
N LEU A 31 -4.12 -0.56 2.72
CA LEU A 31 -4.67 -0.97 4.00
C LEU A 31 -5.49 0.20 4.55
N TRP A 32 -6.78 -0.02 4.74
CA TRP A 32 -7.69 1.00 5.21
C TRP A 32 -7.98 0.80 6.70
N PHE A 33 -7.97 1.90 7.42
CA PHE A 33 -8.34 2.00 8.81
C PHE A 33 -9.45 3.04 8.95
N ASP A 34 -10.19 3.00 10.05
CA ASP A 34 -11.26 3.96 10.31
C ASP A 34 -10.69 5.33 10.71
N ASP A 35 -9.58 5.30 11.45
CA ASP A 35 -8.86 6.49 11.89
C ASP A 35 -7.39 6.19 12.17
N ARG A 36 -6.66 7.23 12.59
CA ARG A 36 -5.24 7.15 12.91
C ARG A 36 -4.96 6.24 14.11
N GLN A 37 -5.81 6.27 15.14
CA GLN A 37 -5.65 5.43 16.33
C GLN A 37 -5.74 3.94 15.95
N SER A 38 -6.70 3.58 15.10
CA SER A 38 -6.90 2.23 14.58
C SER A 38 -5.71 1.74 13.76
N TYR A 39 -5.02 2.65 13.05
CA TYR A 39 -3.77 2.33 12.37
C TYR A 39 -2.65 2.08 13.39
N ASP A 40 -2.44 2.99 14.34
CA ASP A 40 -1.36 2.88 15.34
C ASP A 40 -1.54 1.59 16.18
N ASP A 41 -2.77 1.29 16.62
CA ASP A 41 -3.13 0.06 17.34
C ASP A 41 -2.90 -1.20 16.51
N ALA A 42 -3.05 -1.13 15.18
CA ALA A 42 -2.78 -2.25 14.28
C ALA A 42 -1.30 -2.42 13.96
N MET A 43 -0.50 -1.36 14.06
CA MET A 43 0.94 -1.41 13.84
C MET A 43 1.71 -1.89 15.08
N ILE A 44 1.19 -1.66 16.28
CA ILE A 44 1.80 -2.13 17.54
C ILE A 44 1.98 -3.67 17.57
N PRO A 45 0.99 -4.51 17.18
CA PRO A 45 1.11 -5.98 17.12
C PRO A 45 2.01 -6.49 16.00
N LEU A 46 2.22 -5.71 14.93
CA LEU A 46 3.00 -6.15 13.77
C LEU A 46 4.50 -6.31 14.08
N GLY A 47 4.99 -5.76 15.20
CA GLY A 47 6.35 -5.99 15.67
C GLY A 47 6.55 -7.25 16.52
N GLN A 48 5.48 -7.86 17.07
CA GLN A 48 5.63 -8.78 18.21
C GLN A 48 4.75 -10.06 18.18
N SER A 49 3.82 -10.21 17.22
CA SER A 49 2.96 -11.40 17.14
C SER A 49 3.44 -12.44 16.11
N GLU A 50 3.13 -13.72 16.35
CA GLU A 50 3.40 -14.83 15.41
C GLU A 50 2.73 -14.62 14.04
N ALA A 51 1.51 -14.06 14.04
CA ALA A 51 0.79 -13.72 12.82
C ALA A 51 1.53 -12.65 11.98
N ALA A 52 2.19 -11.69 12.62
CA ALA A 52 2.98 -10.69 11.92
C ALA A 52 4.26 -11.29 11.31
N GLN A 53 4.87 -12.27 11.98
CA GLN A 53 6.02 -12.99 11.44
C GLN A 53 5.65 -13.85 10.23
N LEU A 54 4.49 -14.51 10.28
CA LEU A 54 3.94 -15.28 9.15
C LEU A 54 3.62 -14.37 7.96
N LEU A 55 2.96 -13.23 8.20
CA LEU A 55 2.70 -12.25 7.15
C LEU A 55 4.00 -11.69 6.55
N ALA A 56 5.00 -11.36 7.38
CA ALA A 56 6.29 -10.88 6.89
C ALA A 56 7.09 -11.95 6.14
N ALA A 57 6.94 -13.23 6.50
CA ALA A 57 7.55 -14.34 5.78
C ALA A 57 6.87 -14.57 4.42
N ASP A 58 5.54 -14.50 4.39
CA ASP A 58 4.74 -14.59 3.17
C ASP A 58 5.05 -13.42 2.22
N GLU A 59 5.07 -12.19 2.75
CA GLU A 59 5.45 -11.01 1.98
C GLU A 59 6.86 -11.13 1.40
N ARG A 60 7.85 -11.64 2.15
CA ARG A 60 9.22 -11.88 1.64
C ARG A 60 9.28 -12.93 0.54
N ALA A 61 8.40 -13.92 0.57
CA ALA A 61 8.32 -14.95 -0.46
C ALA A 61 7.62 -14.44 -1.73
N LEU A 62 6.67 -13.53 -1.58
CA LEU A 62 5.83 -13.01 -2.65
C LEU A 62 6.39 -11.75 -3.32
N PHE A 63 7.09 -10.90 -2.57
CA PHE A 63 7.51 -9.58 -3.02
C PHE A 63 9.01 -9.35 -2.83
N ASP A 64 9.60 -8.61 -3.77
CA ASP A 64 10.92 -8.04 -3.56
C ASP A 64 10.83 -6.94 -2.50
N MET A 65 11.25 -7.25 -1.28
CA MET A 65 11.23 -6.30 -0.17
C MET A 65 11.99 -5.02 -0.45
N ALA A 66 13.04 -5.07 -1.29
CA ALA A 66 13.86 -3.89 -1.58
C ALA A 66 13.12 -2.88 -2.47
N SER A 67 12.08 -3.30 -3.20
CA SER A 67 11.27 -2.43 -4.06
C SER A 67 10.03 -1.85 -3.35
N ILE A 68 9.70 -2.37 -2.16
CA ILE A 68 8.52 -1.91 -1.39
C ILE A 68 8.79 -0.55 -0.74
N ARG A 69 7.89 0.39 -1.02
CA ARG A 69 7.79 1.68 -0.33
C ARG A 69 6.44 1.75 0.39
N ARG A 70 6.46 2.04 1.69
CA ARG A 70 5.27 2.20 2.54
C ARG A 70 5.18 3.62 3.06
N PHE A 71 3.98 4.19 3.04
CA PHE A 71 3.70 5.52 3.55
C PHE A 71 2.24 5.61 4.01
N VAL A 72 1.96 6.55 4.90
CA VAL A 72 0.61 6.91 5.32
C VAL A 72 0.14 8.07 4.46
N VAL A 73 -1.11 8.01 3.99
CA VAL A 73 -1.72 9.06 3.18
C VAL A 73 -2.79 9.78 3.99
N ASP A 74 -2.90 11.10 3.77
CA ASP A 74 -4.05 11.89 4.21
C ASP A 74 -5.02 12.04 3.04
N GLU A 75 -6.17 11.40 3.13
CA GLU A 75 -7.19 11.45 2.08
C GLU A 75 -7.94 12.79 2.10
N ARG A 76 -8.06 13.42 0.93
CA ARG A 76 -8.86 14.63 0.72
C ARG A 76 -9.70 14.44 -0.54
N GLU A 77 -11.01 14.50 -0.38
CA GLU A 77 -11.93 14.50 -1.51
C GLU A 77 -12.10 15.94 -2.02
N SER A 78 -12.03 16.10 -3.34
CA SER A 78 -12.33 17.37 -4.02
C SER A 78 -13.57 17.20 -4.86
N VAL A 79 -14.42 18.21 -4.89
CA VAL A 79 -15.56 18.23 -5.82
C VAL A 79 -15.02 18.51 -7.22
N LEU A 80 -15.28 17.61 -8.16
CA LEU A 80 -15.05 17.89 -9.57
C LEU A 80 -16.07 18.94 -10.02
N VAL A 81 -15.58 20.06 -10.53
CA VAL A 81 -16.44 21.08 -11.15
C VAL A 81 -16.56 20.72 -12.62
N GLU A 82 -17.79 20.52 -13.11
CA GLU A 82 -18.09 20.28 -14.53
C GLU A 82 -17.74 21.48 -15.43
#